data_AF-A0A8B4QAN0-F1
#
_entry.id   AF-A0A8B4QAN0-F1
#
_cell.length_a   1.000
_cell.length_b   1.000
_cell.length_c   1.000
_cell.angle_alpha   90.00
_cell.angle_beta   90.00
_cell.angle_gamma   90.00
#
_symmetry.space_group_name_H-M   'P 1'
#
loop_
_entity.id
_entity.type
_entity.pdbx_description
1 polymer ?
#
loop_
_entity_poly.entity_id
_entity_poly.type
_entity_poly.pdbx_seq_one_letter_code
_entity_poly.pdbx_strand_id
1 'polypeptide(L)'
;MINVNKLVQDGISLRNQGSYSKARLKFTEAIQVEPFNSNYYRQYGQLSYLLGEHRYAFAAYLSALHIEVAKVEHYGLTEESKPLYDRLPSKIKKSLPVKGALMLYYDTNTLRHLAHAIADFDEEMMSKEPQLLAFKQLYEADLKGDYKSLQSLMGVFNRSLDDIREEEAEFYIYIGRELALEWIKWKQIDNLDVGQLYFP
;
A
#
# COMPACT_ATOMS: atom_id res chain seq x y z
N MET A 1 -6.68 -24.55 -17.24
CA MET A 1 -5.76 -23.72 -16.43
C MET A 1 -6.46 -22.43 -16.08
N ILE A 2 -6.40 -22.02 -14.81
CA ILE A 2 -6.89 -20.70 -14.40
C ILE A 2 -5.98 -19.66 -15.06
N ASN A 3 -6.56 -18.69 -15.77
CA ASN A 3 -5.81 -17.62 -16.41
C ASN A 3 -5.73 -16.43 -15.47
N VAL A 4 -4.60 -16.27 -14.78
CA VAL A 4 -4.38 -15.18 -13.80
C VAL A 4 -4.51 -13.80 -14.45
N ASN A 5 -4.09 -13.63 -15.71
CA ASN A 5 -4.25 -12.37 -16.42
C ASN A 5 -5.74 -12.03 -16.59
N LYS A 6 -6.59 -13.02 -16.88
CA LYS A 6 -8.04 -12.82 -16.98
C LYS A 6 -8.63 -12.42 -15.62
N LEU A 7 -8.21 -13.07 -14.52
CA LEU A 7 -8.62 -12.70 -13.17
C LEU A 7 -8.28 -11.24 -12.84
N VAL A 8 -7.06 -10.82 -13.14
CA VAL A 8 -6.60 -9.45 -12.90
C VAL A 8 -7.39 -8.45 -13.74
N GLN A 9 -7.61 -8.72 -15.03
CA GLN A 9 -8.39 -7.82 -15.89
C GLN A 9 -9.84 -7.70 -15.41
N ASP A 10 -10.46 -8.81 -15.00
CA ASP A 10 -11.82 -8.80 -14.45
C ASP A 10 -11.86 -8.04 -13.11
N GLY A 11 -10.87 -8.24 -12.24
CA GLY A 11 -10.73 -7.51 -10.98
C GLY A 11 -10.62 -6.00 -11.18
N ILE A 12 -9.77 -5.56 -12.12
CA ILE A 12 -9.64 -4.12 -12.47
C ILE A 12 -10.95 -3.57 -13.02
N SER A 13 -11.61 -4.30 -13.93
CA SER A 13 -12.88 -3.88 -14.52
C SER A 13 -13.98 -3.72 -13.46
N LEU A 14 -14.11 -4.70 -12.56
CA LEU A 14 -15.05 -4.67 -11.45
C LEU A 14 -14.75 -3.53 -10.46
N ARG A 15 -13.48 -3.26 -10.17
CA ARG A 15 -13.06 -2.13 -9.33
C ARG A 15 -13.50 -0.81 -9.94
N ASN A 16 -13.25 -0.61 -11.24
CA ASN A 16 -13.62 0.62 -11.95
C ASN A 16 -15.15 0.81 -12.05
N GLN A 17 -15.93 -0.28 -11.91
CA GLN A 17 -17.39 -0.25 -11.82
C GLN A 17 -17.91 -0.08 -10.38
N GLY A 18 -17.03 0.10 -9.39
CA GLY A 18 -17.39 0.20 -7.97
C GLY A 18 -17.80 -1.14 -7.32
N SER A 19 -17.66 -2.26 -8.03
CA SER A 19 -17.98 -3.61 -7.52
C SER A 19 -16.84 -4.19 -6.66
N TYR A 20 -16.48 -3.50 -5.58
CA TYR A 20 -15.26 -3.78 -4.82
C TYR A 20 -15.21 -5.19 -4.22
N SER A 21 -16.31 -5.72 -3.68
CA SER A 21 -16.32 -7.10 -3.13
C SER A 21 -16.04 -8.15 -4.21
N LYS A 22 -16.60 -7.98 -5.42
CA LYS A 22 -16.37 -8.89 -6.54
C LYS A 22 -14.96 -8.75 -7.10
N ALA A 23 -14.46 -7.52 -7.20
CA ALA A 23 -13.09 -7.24 -7.59
C ALA A 23 -12.11 -7.92 -6.63
N ARG A 24 -12.37 -7.82 -5.31
CA ARG A 24 -11.51 -8.39 -4.28
C ARG A 24 -11.45 -9.91 -4.40
N LEU A 25 -12.59 -10.56 -4.65
CA LEU A 25 -12.64 -12.00 -4.92
C LEU A 25 -11.73 -12.40 -6.09
N LYS A 26 -11.70 -11.61 -7.17
CA LYS A 26 -10.80 -11.87 -8.31
C LYS A 26 -9.33 -11.73 -7.98
N PHE A 27 -8.96 -10.77 -7.14
CA PHE A 27 -7.59 -10.68 -6.63
C PHE A 27 -7.25 -11.78 -5.62
N THR A 28 -8.20 -12.25 -4.81
CA THR A 28 -8.02 -13.44 -3.96
C THR A 28 -7.76 -14.69 -4.80
N GLU A 29 -8.54 -14.91 -5.86
CA GLU A 29 -8.31 -16.01 -6.82
C GLU A 29 -6.92 -15.86 -7.50
N ALA A 30 -6.50 -14.64 -7.85
CA ALA A 30 -5.18 -14.40 -8.44
C ALA A 30 -4.03 -14.66 -7.45
N ILE A 31 -4.18 -14.29 -6.18
CA ILE A 31 -3.22 -14.57 -5.09
C ILE A 31 -3.09 -16.09 -4.88
N GLN A 32 -4.18 -16.86 -4.99
CA GLN A 32 -4.10 -18.33 -4.88
C GLN A 32 -3.27 -18.96 -6.01
N VAL A 33 -3.22 -18.33 -7.19
CA VAL A 33 -2.43 -18.81 -8.34
C VAL A 33 -0.99 -18.31 -8.28
N GLU A 34 -0.78 -17.04 -7.95
CA GLU A 34 0.55 -16.42 -7.80
C GLU A 34 0.69 -15.74 -6.43
N PRO A 35 0.98 -16.50 -5.36
CA PRO A 35 0.96 -15.98 -3.99
C PRO A 35 2.07 -15.00 -3.66
N PHE A 36 3.06 -14.83 -4.54
CA PHE A 36 4.22 -13.96 -4.33
C PHE A 36 4.20 -12.72 -5.23
N ASN A 37 3.04 -12.40 -5.80
CA ASN A 37 2.84 -11.20 -6.60
C ASN A 37 2.33 -10.04 -5.74
N SER A 38 3.25 -9.16 -5.33
CA SER A 38 2.96 -7.99 -4.47
C SER A 38 1.86 -7.08 -5.02
N ASN A 39 1.74 -6.97 -6.36
CA ASN A 39 0.70 -6.15 -6.98
C ASN A 39 -0.70 -6.67 -6.66
N TYR A 40 -0.89 -7.98 -6.52
CA TYR A 40 -2.21 -8.53 -6.20
C TYR A 40 -2.60 -8.22 -4.75
N TYR A 41 -1.63 -8.21 -3.84
CA TYR A 41 -1.86 -7.75 -2.47
C TYR A 41 -2.12 -6.24 -2.40
N ARG A 42 -1.44 -5.41 -3.20
CA ARG A 42 -1.76 -3.96 -3.28
C ARG A 42 -3.20 -3.73 -3.72
N GLN A 43 -3.66 -4.47 -4.75
CA GLN A 43 -5.03 -4.39 -5.23
C GLN A 43 -6.03 -4.89 -4.19
N TYR A 44 -5.75 -6.03 -3.54
CA TYR A 44 -6.56 -6.54 -2.44
C TYR A 44 -6.64 -5.51 -1.30
N GLY A 45 -5.53 -4.87 -0.94
CA GLY A 45 -5.46 -3.85 0.10
C GLY A 45 -6.32 -2.63 -0.22
N GLN A 46 -6.21 -2.12 -1.45
CA GLN A 46 -7.02 -0.99 -1.92
C GLN A 46 -8.52 -1.30 -1.86
N LEU A 47 -8.90 -2.50 -2.32
CA LEU A 47 -10.29 -2.94 -2.31
C LEU A 47 -10.81 -3.17 -0.89
N SER A 48 -9.99 -3.71 0.01
CA SER A 48 -10.34 -3.89 1.42
C SER A 48 -10.53 -2.54 2.11
N TYR A 49 -9.65 -1.57 1.84
CA TYR A 49 -9.81 -0.21 2.35
C TYR A 49 -11.14 0.41 1.88
N LEU A 50 -11.45 0.32 0.58
CA LEU A 50 -12.70 0.84 0.01
C LEU A 50 -13.97 0.14 0.52
N LEU A 51 -13.82 -1.05 1.11
CA LEU A 51 -14.88 -1.81 1.78
C LEU A 51 -14.99 -1.48 3.29
N GLY A 52 -14.14 -0.60 3.82
CA GLY A 52 -14.04 -0.32 5.27
C GLY A 52 -13.31 -1.42 6.06
N GLU A 53 -12.71 -2.37 5.37
CA GLU A 53 -12.01 -3.52 5.95
C GLU A 53 -10.53 -3.20 6.22
N HIS A 54 -10.29 -2.16 7.03
CA HIS A 54 -8.98 -1.55 7.27
C HIS A 54 -7.91 -2.55 7.77
N ARG A 55 -8.27 -3.51 8.63
CA ARG A 55 -7.34 -4.56 9.10
C ARG A 55 -6.82 -5.43 7.96
N TYR A 56 -7.69 -5.81 7.02
CA TYR A 56 -7.32 -6.58 5.85
C TYR A 56 -6.51 -5.75 4.85
N ALA A 57 -6.79 -4.44 4.75
CA ALA A 57 -6.00 -3.52 3.95
C ALA A 57 -4.56 -3.42 4.49
N PHE A 58 -4.41 -3.21 5.79
CA PHE A 58 -3.11 -3.13 6.47
C PHE A 58 -2.27 -4.40 6.26
N ALA A 59 -2.88 -5.57 6.52
CA ALA A 59 -2.23 -6.86 6.29
C ALA A 59 -1.75 -7.02 4.84
N ALA A 60 -2.58 -6.66 3.87
CA ALA A 60 -2.23 -6.79 2.46
C ALA A 60 -1.08 -5.87 2.03
N TYR A 61 -1.05 -4.62 2.50
CA TYR A 61 0.06 -3.71 2.19
C TYR A 61 1.37 -4.17 2.84
N LEU A 62 1.33 -4.71 4.06
CA LEU A 62 2.51 -5.35 4.67
C LEU A 62 2.98 -6.57 3.87
N SER A 63 2.06 -7.42 3.40
CA SER A 63 2.39 -8.55 2.53
C SER A 63 3.08 -8.10 1.24
N ALA A 64 2.57 -7.04 0.60
CA ALA A 64 3.16 -6.50 -0.62
C ALA A 64 4.59 -5.98 -0.39
N LEU A 65 4.82 -5.23 0.68
CA LEU A 65 6.14 -4.72 1.05
C LEU A 65 7.10 -5.86 1.44
N HIS A 66 6.64 -6.82 2.24
CA HIS A 66 7.44 -7.99 2.61
C HIS A 66 7.92 -8.74 1.37
N ILE A 67 7.03 -9.00 0.40
CA ILE A 67 7.39 -9.66 -0.87
C ILE A 67 8.49 -8.88 -1.61
N GLU A 68 8.36 -7.56 -1.76
CA GLU A 68 9.35 -6.76 -2.49
C GLU A 68 10.71 -6.71 -1.79
N VAL A 69 10.71 -6.58 -0.46
CA VAL A 69 11.93 -6.66 0.34
C VAL A 69 12.58 -8.05 0.18
N ALA A 70 11.80 -9.12 0.33
CA ALA A 70 12.26 -10.50 0.23
C ALA A 70 12.85 -10.83 -1.14
N LYS A 71 12.25 -10.31 -2.22
CA LYS A 71 12.80 -10.47 -3.58
C LYS A 71 14.22 -9.91 -3.69
N VAL A 72 14.49 -8.72 -3.15
CA VAL A 72 15.83 -8.13 -3.19
C VAL A 72 16.81 -8.91 -2.32
N GLU A 73 16.37 -9.44 -1.17
CA GLU A 73 17.24 -10.30 -0.35
C GLU A 73 17.57 -11.62 -1.03
N HIS A 74 16.59 -12.22 -1.71
CA HIS A 74 16.77 -13.50 -2.37
C HIS A 74 17.60 -13.40 -3.66
N TYR A 75 17.27 -12.45 -4.54
CA TYR A 75 17.91 -12.31 -5.85
C TYR A 75 19.09 -11.33 -5.86
N GLY A 76 19.26 -10.56 -4.78
CA GLY A 76 20.23 -9.48 -4.70
C GLY A 76 19.75 -8.19 -5.39
N LEU A 77 20.63 -7.18 -5.36
CA LEU A 77 20.39 -5.92 -6.08
C LEU A 77 20.48 -6.15 -7.58
N THR A 78 19.42 -5.81 -8.29
CA THR A 78 19.31 -5.80 -9.75
C THR A 78 19.95 -4.54 -10.36
N GLU A 79 20.07 -4.49 -11.69
CA GLU A 79 20.49 -3.27 -12.40
C GLU A 79 19.59 -2.07 -12.09
N GLU A 80 18.31 -2.32 -11.81
CA GLU A 80 17.33 -1.29 -11.44
C GLU A 80 17.44 -0.86 -9.98
N SER A 81 17.58 -1.81 -9.05
CA SER A 81 17.58 -1.51 -7.60
C SER A 81 18.95 -1.09 -7.06
N LYS A 82 20.04 -1.43 -7.74
CA LYS A 82 21.40 -1.05 -7.32
C LYS A 82 21.61 0.47 -7.27
N PRO A 83 21.26 1.26 -8.30
CA PRO A 83 21.38 2.72 -8.23
C PRO A 83 20.54 3.32 -7.09
N LEU A 84 19.37 2.75 -6.82
CA LEU A 84 18.50 3.16 -5.72
C LEU A 84 19.21 2.94 -4.38
N TYR A 85 19.75 1.74 -4.14
CA TYR A 85 20.54 1.44 -2.95
C TYR A 85 21.75 2.38 -2.81
N ASP A 86 22.51 2.58 -3.89
CA ASP A 86 23.74 3.36 -3.85
C ASP A 86 23.47 4.83 -3.51
N ARG A 87 22.36 5.42 -3.99
CA ARG A 87 21.95 6.81 -3.67
C ARG A 87 21.55 7.00 -2.20
N LEU A 88 21.18 5.94 -1.47
CA LEU A 88 20.76 6.09 -0.09
C LEU A 88 21.93 6.65 0.76
N PRO A 89 21.66 7.63 1.65
CA PRO A 89 22.68 8.14 2.56
C PRO A 89 23.29 7.00 3.39
N SER A 90 24.59 7.08 3.68
CA SER A 90 25.30 6.04 4.43
C SER A 90 24.68 5.74 5.80
N LYS A 91 24.07 6.75 6.45
CA LYS A 91 23.34 6.57 7.71
C LYS A 91 22.14 5.66 7.53
N ILE A 92 21.37 5.84 6.45
CA ILE A 92 20.20 5.01 6.14
C ILE A 92 20.62 3.59 5.79
N LYS A 93 21.63 3.42 4.92
CA LYS A 93 22.13 2.07 4.57
C LYS A 93 22.53 1.25 5.80
N LYS A 94 23.14 1.89 6.80
CA LYS A 94 23.55 1.23 8.05
C LYS A 94 22.38 0.90 8.99
N SER A 95 21.24 1.56 8.84
CA SER A 95 20.05 1.32 9.67
C SER A 95 19.02 0.39 9.04
N LEU A 96 19.22 -0.01 7.78
CA LEU A 96 18.32 -0.97 7.12
C LEU A 96 18.39 -2.33 7.84
N PRO A 97 17.24 -2.96 8.18
CA PRO A 97 17.23 -4.31 8.73
C PRO A 97 17.90 -5.33 7.80
N VAL A 98 17.68 -5.17 6.49
CA VAL A 98 18.25 -5.95 5.39
C VAL A 98 18.40 -5.06 4.14
N LYS A 99 19.19 -5.42 3.14
CA LYS A 99 19.43 -4.54 1.97
C LYS A 99 18.13 -4.22 1.22
N GLY A 100 17.24 -5.19 1.08
CA GLY A 100 15.93 -5.10 0.44
C GLY A 100 14.99 -4.12 1.12
N ALA A 101 15.23 -3.77 2.39
CA ALA A 101 14.50 -2.71 3.07
C ALA A 101 14.68 -1.33 2.40
N LEU A 102 15.59 -1.21 1.42
CA LEU A 102 15.63 -0.08 0.50
C LEU A 102 14.26 0.17 -0.14
N MET A 103 13.43 -0.86 -0.39
CA MET A 103 12.09 -0.71 -0.96
C MET A 103 11.19 0.23 -0.15
N LEU A 104 11.41 0.32 1.16
CA LEU A 104 10.70 1.26 2.03
C LEU A 104 11.07 2.73 1.79
N TYR A 105 11.98 3.03 0.85
CA TYR A 105 12.33 4.39 0.42
C TYR A 105 11.81 4.75 -0.97
N TYR A 106 11.25 3.79 -1.71
CA TYR A 106 10.85 3.97 -3.10
C TYR A 106 9.42 3.53 -3.38
N ASP A 107 8.87 2.58 -2.64
CA ASP A 107 7.46 2.18 -2.75
C ASP A 107 6.55 3.12 -1.95
N THR A 108 6.61 4.42 -2.27
CA THR A 108 5.91 5.47 -1.51
C THR A 108 4.39 5.31 -1.55
N ASN A 109 3.82 4.80 -2.65
CA ASN A 109 2.39 4.55 -2.75
C ASN A 109 1.93 3.47 -1.77
N THR A 110 2.64 2.35 -1.65
CA THR A 110 2.23 1.30 -0.71
C THR A 110 2.36 1.77 0.73
N LEU A 111 3.38 2.58 1.04
CA LEU A 111 3.53 3.20 2.37
C LEU A 111 2.41 4.18 2.69
N ARG A 112 2.06 5.05 1.75
CA ARG A 112 0.90 5.94 1.84
C ARG A 112 -0.37 5.16 2.16
N HIS A 113 -0.63 4.10 1.40
CA HIS A 113 -1.82 3.28 1.60
C HIS A 113 -1.81 2.52 2.93
N LEU A 114 -0.65 2.02 3.35
CA LEU A 114 -0.47 1.37 4.65
C LEU A 114 -0.79 2.34 5.81
N ALA A 115 -0.34 3.58 5.71
CA ALA A 115 -0.62 4.61 6.70
C ALA A 115 -2.12 4.93 6.78
N HIS A 116 -2.77 5.15 5.65
CA HIS A 116 -4.23 5.35 5.59
C HIS A 116 -5.02 4.15 6.15
N ALA A 117 -4.56 2.92 5.90
CA ALA A 117 -5.20 1.73 6.46
C ALA A 117 -5.19 1.68 8.00
N ILE A 118 -4.28 2.40 8.68
CA ILE A 118 -4.26 2.54 10.14
C ILE A 118 -4.90 3.84 10.59
N ALA A 119 -4.52 4.97 10.00
CA ALA A 119 -4.98 6.29 10.43
C ALA A 119 -6.49 6.42 10.31
N ASP A 120 -7.07 5.88 9.24
CA ASP A 120 -8.50 6.04 8.95
C ASP A 120 -9.38 5.05 9.71
N PHE A 121 -8.78 4.12 10.46
CA PHE A 121 -9.48 3.14 11.29
C PHE A 121 -10.05 3.74 12.59
N ASP A 122 -9.41 4.77 13.14
CA ASP A 122 -9.84 5.41 14.39
C ASP A 122 -10.83 6.55 14.11
N GLU A 123 -12.11 6.19 13.96
CA GLU A 123 -13.19 7.16 13.68
C GLU A 123 -13.30 8.27 14.75
N GLU A 124 -12.93 7.98 16.00
CA GLU A 124 -12.95 8.97 17.08
C GLU A 124 -11.86 10.03 16.88
N MET A 125 -10.63 9.60 16.57
CA MET A 125 -9.53 10.51 16.22
C MET A 125 -9.87 11.36 14.99
N MET A 126 -10.44 10.73 13.95
CA MET A 126 -10.87 11.42 12.72
C MET A 126 -11.93 12.49 12.98
N SER A 127 -12.83 12.25 13.95
CA SER A 127 -13.90 13.20 14.30
C SER A 127 -13.38 14.42 15.07
N LYS A 128 -12.23 14.30 15.73
CA LYS A 128 -11.62 15.36 16.54
C LYS A 128 -10.68 16.26 15.75
N GLU A 129 -10.14 15.75 14.64
CA GLU A 129 -9.18 16.46 13.79
C GLU A 129 -9.75 16.65 12.37
N PRO A 130 -10.38 17.80 12.06
CA PRO A 130 -11.00 18.07 10.75
C PRO A 130 -10.05 17.90 9.56
N GLN A 131 -8.75 18.10 9.77
CA GLN A 131 -7.72 17.90 8.75
C GLN A 131 -7.56 16.42 8.37
N LEU A 132 -7.64 15.50 9.34
CA LEU A 132 -7.59 14.07 9.03
C LEU A 132 -8.80 13.65 8.21
N LEU A 133 -9.99 14.17 8.53
CA LEU A 133 -11.20 13.92 7.75
C LEU A 133 -11.03 14.37 6.29
N ALA A 134 -10.37 15.52 6.06
CA ALA A 134 -10.05 15.99 4.72
C ALA A 134 -9.15 15.01 3.97
N PHE A 135 -8.07 14.56 4.60
CA PHE A 135 -7.13 13.60 4.00
C PHE A 135 -7.80 12.28 3.64
N LYS A 136 -8.59 11.71 4.53
CA LYS A 136 -9.35 10.49 4.25
C LYS A 136 -10.27 10.66 3.03
N GLN A 137 -11.04 11.75 2.97
CA GLN A 137 -11.97 11.97 1.87
C GLN A 137 -11.26 12.18 0.52
N LEU A 138 -10.17 12.94 0.51
CA LEU A 138 -9.35 13.17 -0.68
C LEU A 138 -8.70 11.86 -1.16
N TYR A 139 -8.12 11.10 -0.23
CA TYR A 139 -7.52 9.79 -0.49
C TYR A 139 -8.55 8.78 -1.02
N GLU A 140 -9.73 8.71 -0.43
CA GLU A 140 -10.82 7.86 -0.90
C GLU A 140 -11.25 8.22 -2.34
N ALA A 141 -11.38 9.50 -2.65
CA ALA A 141 -11.75 9.95 -4.00
C ALA A 141 -10.67 9.60 -5.02
N ASP A 142 -9.39 9.79 -4.67
CA ASP A 142 -8.23 9.38 -5.48
C ASP A 142 -8.24 7.86 -5.74
N LEU A 143 -8.43 7.04 -4.70
CA LEU A 143 -8.49 5.58 -4.82
C LEU A 143 -9.63 5.09 -5.72
N LYS A 144 -10.78 5.78 -5.70
CA LYS A 144 -11.95 5.46 -6.53
C LYS A 144 -11.77 5.93 -7.98
N GLY A 145 -10.78 6.78 -8.26
CA GLY A 145 -10.66 7.47 -9.55
C GLY A 145 -11.80 8.46 -9.79
N ASP A 146 -12.47 8.92 -8.73
CA ASP A 146 -13.56 9.88 -8.81
C ASP A 146 -13.01 11.30 -8.86
N TYR A 147 -12.46 11.67 -10.02
CA TYR A 147 -11.82 12.96 -10.24
C TYR A 147 -12.75 14.16 -10.00
N LYS A 148 -14.06 13.96 -10.21
CA LYS A 148 -15.06 15.01 -9.96
C LYS A 148 -15.22 15.27 -8.47
N SER A 149 -15.37 14.21 -7.67
CA SER A 149 -15.43 14.35 -6.21
C SER A 149 -14.10 14.85 -5.65
N LEU A 150 -12.97 14.36 -6.17
CA LEU A 150 -11.64 14.82 -5.76
C LEU A 150 -11.50 16.34 -5.97
N GLN A 151 -11.84 16.85 -7.16
CA GLN A 151 -11.80 18.28 -7.46
C GLN A 151 -12.74 19.10 -6.56
N SER A 152 -13.94 18.57 -6.27
CA SER A 152 -14.88 19.23 -5.36
C SER A 152 -14.33 19.30 -3.93
N LEU A 153 -13.78 18.21 -3.41
CA LEU A 153 -13.22 18.12 -2.06
C LEU A 153 -12.00 19.03 -1.90
N MET A 154 -11.14 19.09 -2.91
CA MET A 154 -10.02 20.03 -2.96
C MET A 154 -10.48 21.49 -2.79
N GLY A 155 -11.58 21.87 -3.45
CA GLY A 155 -12.19 23.19 -3.28
C GLY A 155 -12.74 23.43 -1.87
N VAL A 156 -13.42 22.43 -1.30
CA VAL A 156 -13.98 22.48 0.07
C VAL A 156 -12.88 22.64 1.12
N PHE A 157 -11.78 21.90 0.98
CA PHE A 157 -10.66 21.92 1.92
C PHE A 157 -9.60 22.99 1.61
N ASN A 158 -9.81 23.77 0.53
CA ASN A 158 -8.86 24.77 0.05
C ASN A 158 -7.44 24.18 -0.10
N ARG A 159 -7.34 23.12 -0.92
CA ARG A 159 -6.11 22.38 -1.21
C ARG A 159 -5.90 22.26 -2.71
N SER A 160 -4.66 22.42 -3.15
CA SER A 160 -4.19 22.07 -4.48
C SER A 160 -3.69 20.62 -4.54
N LEU A 161 -3.40 20.11 -5.74
CA LEU A 161 -2.78 18.79 -5.88
C LEU A 161 -1.37 18.75 -5.28
N ASP A 162 -0.66 19.88 -5.29
CA ASP A 162 0.69 19.94 -4.76
C ASP A 162 0.66 19.96 -3.24
N ASP A 163 -0.28 20.69 -2.61
CA ASP A 163 -0.50 20.62 -1.15
C ASP A 163 -0.77 19.18 -0.71
N ILE A 164 -1.67 18.46 -1.41
CA ILE A 164 -1.99 17.06 -1.09
C ILE A 164 -0.76 16.19 -1.21
N ARG A 165 0.03 16.34 -2.29
CA ARG A 165 1.25 15.54 -2.49
C ARG A 165 2.30 15.80 -1.41
N GLU A 166 2.47 17.05 -1.00
CA GLU A 166 3.40 17.43 0.07
C GLU A 166 2.93 16.86 1.41
N GLU A 167 1.65 17.03 1.76
CA GLU A 167 1.05 16.49 2.98
C GLU A 167 1.19 14.95 3.04
N GLU A 168 0.93 14.27 1.93
CA GLU A 168 1.09 12.81 1.80
C GLU A 168 2.56 12.38 1.95
N ALA A 169 3.50 13.15 1.39
CA ALA A 169 4.93 12.86 1.47
C ALA A 169 5.52 13.08 2.87
N GLU A 170 5.15 14.19 3.52
CA GLU A 170 5.68 14.58 4.82
C GLU A 170 5.06 13.79 5.97
N PHE A 171 3.78 13.41 5.86
CA PHE A 171 3.04 12.76 6.93
C PHE A 171 2.82 11.27 6.66
N TYR A 172 2.00 10.91 5.66
CA TYR A 172 1.53 9.53 5.48
C TYR A 172 2.62 8.59 4.97
N ILE A 173 3.47 9.02 4.02
CA ILE A 173 4.58 8.18 3.53
C ILE A 173 5.62 7.97 4.64
N TYR A 174 5.86 8.99 5.47
CA TYR A 174 6.73 8.85 6.64
C TYR A 174 6.16 7.86 7.65
N ILE A 175 4.91 8.04 8.08
CA ILE A 175 4.23 7.13 9.02
C ILE A 175 4.16 5.71 8.46
N GLY A 176 3.82 5.56 7.17
CA GLY A 176 3.78 4.27 6.50
C GLY A 176 5.12 3.55 6.54
N ARG A 177 6.23 4.29 6.40
CA ARG A 177 7.57 3.72 6.53
C ARG A 177 7.86 3.22 7.94
N GLU A 178 7.52 4.01 8.96
CA GLU A 178 7.69 3.62 10.36
C GLU A 178 6.83 2.39 10.69
N LEU A 179 5.57 2.37 10.24
CA LEU A 179 4.71 1.20 10.35
C LEU A 179 5.29 -0.03 9.66
N ALA A 180 5.82 0.12 8.44
CA ALA A 180 6.44 -1.00 7.73
C ALA A 180 7.71 -1.50 8.45
N LEU A 181 8.55 -0.60 8.96
CA LEU A 181 9.74 -0.93 9.74
C LEU A 181 9.40 -1.66 11.03
N GLU A 182 8.29 -1.34 11.68
CA GLU A 182 7.86 -2.01 12.90
C GLU A 182 7.18 -3.36 12.62
N TRP A 183 6.31 -3.44 11.60
CA TRP A 183 5.39 -4.57 11.45
C TRP A 183 5.82 -5.64 10.46
N ILE A 184 6.75 -5.33 9.53
CA ILE A 184 7.34 -6.37 8.67
C ILE A 184 8.02 -7.42 9.54
N LYS A 185 7.79 -8.70 9.23
CA LYS A 185 8.38 -9.84 9.94
C LYS A 185 9.86 -10.03 9.54
N TRP A 186 10.74 -9.12 9.93
CA TRP A 186 12.16 -9.10 9.54
C TRP A 186 12.91 -10.40 9.83
N LYS A 187 12.62 -11.05 10.96
CA LYS A 187 13.21 -12.36 11.33
C LYS A 187 12.78 -13.51 10.42
N GLN A 188 11.75 -13.29 9.61
CA GLN A 188 11.16 -14.26 8.68
C GLN A 188 11.08 -13.65 7.28
N ILE A 189 12.01 -12.74 6.91
CA ILE A 189 11.92 -12.02 5.64
C ILE A 189 12.01 -12.93 4.41
N ASP A 190 12.61 -14.11 4.57
CA ASP A 190 12.67 -15.13 3.51
C ASP A 190 11.38 -15.96 3.41
N ASN A 191 10.44 -15.81 4.34
CA ASN A 191 9.16 -16.54 4.32
C ASN A 191 8.13 -15.81 3.44
N LEU A 192 7.93 -16.32 2.23
CA LEU A 192 6.98 -15.77 1.28
C LEU A 192 5.52 -16.19 1.52
N ASP A 193 5.22 -17.02 2.52
CA ASP A 193 3.83 -17.29 2.96
C ASP A 193 3.28 -16.11 3.77
N VAL A 194 3.14 -14.98 3.09
CA VAL A 194 2.64 -13.74 3.66
C VAL A 194 1.16 -13.83 4.04
N GLY A 195 0.44 -14.84 3.54
CA GLY A 195 -0.91 -15.19 4.00
C GLY A 195 -0.87 -15.60 5.47
N GLN A 196 -0.01 -16.58 5.80
CA GLN A 196 0.16 -17.01 7.19
C GLN A 196 0.78 -15.92 8.09
N LEU A 197 1.69 -15.10 7.57
CA LEU A 197 2.38 -14.08 8.38
C LEU A 197 1.49 -12.91 8.81
N TYR A 198 0.52 -12.52 7.96
CA TYR A 198 -0.21 -11.26 8.14
C TYR A 198 -1.74 -11.42 8.18
N PHE A 199 -2.29 -12.59 7.83
CA PHE A 199 -3.73 -12.89 7.89
C PHE A 199 -4.05 -14.04 8.85
N PRO A 200 -3.75 -13.91 10.15
CA PRO A 200 -4.04 -14.94 11.15
C PRO A 200 -5.55 -15.08 11.45
#